data_AF-A0A5N0IUN8-F1
#
_entry.id   AF-A0A5N0IUN8-F1
#
_cell.length_a   1.000
_cell.length_b   1.000
_cell.length_c   1.000
_cell.angle_alpha   90.00
_cell.angle_beta   90.00
_cell.angle_gamma   90.00
#
_symmetry.space_group_name_H-M   'P 1'
#
loop_
_entity.id
_entity.type
_entity.pdbx_description
1 polymer ?
#
loop_
_entity_poly.entity_id
_entity_poly.type
_entity_poly.pdbx_seq_one_letter_code
_entity_poly.pdbx_strand_id
1 'polypeptide(L)'
;MSEDRTLDNAFGHLASYRKCVERMHAEWPGFAGRRRQRLQQRLSEAAAEKSAENVLEDLFTTVLDWPLPDVLLQQQRADVVLSGSGFKRLVLEVKRPGLLTRHRAAIHRTLDQARRYAAEQSIGAVAVSDATMLYAADVIDGVLRDRALVMLDTEQPPAALWLLSVHGIYQVPPAPVVDLDAGPHPDDSTIAGVTDTGALLHPKYKLAMHCFAYVGAANDTRTWKLPYLSADGAIDAQRLPKAIQCIVSSYRGAKVVIPREACGEVMVLLATAAKELRKLPCQNSATATAYREAHRFLQQLDLLPRVGCCAR
;
A
#
# COMPACT_ATOMS: atom_id res chain seq x y z
N MET A 1 -22.32 -2.74 12.83
CA MET A 1 -22.44 -2.02 14.12
C MET A 1 -21.26 -2.24 15.07
N SER A 2 -20.83 -3.48 15.38
CA SER A 2 -19.66 -3.68 16.27
C SER A 2 -18.32 -3.42 15.58
N GLU A 3 -18.15 -3.78 14.30
CA GLU A 3 -16.89 -3.62 13.57
C GLU A 3 -16.65 -2.17 13.10
N ASP A 4 -17.69 -1.47 12.64
CA ASP A 4 -17.56 -0.07 12.21
C ASP A 4 -17.06 0.82 13.35
N ARG A 5 -17.60 0.61 14.57
CA ARG A 5 -17.19 1.35 15.76
C ARG A 5 -15.74 1.05 16.17
N THR A 6 -15.26 -0.17 15.94
CA THR A 6 -13.84 -0.53 16.16
C THR A 6 -12.93 0.21 15.19
N LEU A 7 -13.30 0.29 13.92
CA LEU A 7 -12.53 1.01 12.90
C LEU A 7 -12.55 2.51 13.12
N ASP A 8 -13.69 3.09 13.49
CA ASP A 8 -13.79 4.50 13.85
C ASP A 8 -12.92 4.84 15.06
N ASN A 9 -12.90 3.99 16.08
CA ASN A 9 -12.01 4.17 17.23
C ASN A 9 -10.54 4.08 16.83
N ALA A 10 -10.18 3.13 15.96
CA ALA A 10 -8.80 2.91 15.53
C ALA A 10 -8.29 4.01 14.60
N PHE A 11 -9.11 4.50 13.66
CA PHE A 11 -8.67 5.32 12.54
C PHE A 11 -9.38 6.68 12.44
N GLY A 12 -10.40 6.96 13.24
CA GLY A 12 -11.18 8.20 13.21
C GLY A 12 -10.33 9.46 13.36
N HIS A 13 -9.16 9.35 14.01
CA HIS A 13 -8.19 10.44 14.14
C HIS A 13 -7.46 10.79 12.82
N LEU A 14 -7.37 9.87 11.87
CA LEU A 14 -6.70 10.07 10.58
C LEU A 14 -7.57 10.87 9.63
N ALA A 15 -7.04 11.97 9.09
CA ALA A 15 -7.75 12.78 8.10
C ALA A 15 -8.04 12.01 6.80
N SER A 16 -7.14 11.11 6.40
CA SER A 16 -7.33 10.24 5.23
C SER A 16 -8.48 9.25 5.43
N TYR A 17 -8.65 8.72 6.64
CA TYR A 17 -9.79 7.85 6.99
C TYR A 17 -11.11 8.59 6.83
N ARG A 18 -11.25 9.74 7.49
CA ARG A 18 -12.50 10.53 7.44
C ARG A 18 -12.89 10.91 6.01
N LYS A 19 -11.94 11.39 5.21
CA LYS A 19 -12.16 11.71 3.79
C LYS A 19 -12.58 10.51 2.96
N CYS A 20 -12.01 9.33 3.22
CA CYS A 20 -12.39 8.12 2.50
C CYS A 20 -13.79 7.64 2.91
N VAL A 21 -14.13 7.69 4.20
CA VAL A 21 -15.48 7.34 4.68
C VAL A 21 -16.53 8.28 4.11
N GLU A 22 -16.26 9.60 4.12
CA GLU A 22 -17.13 10.60 3.48
C GLU A 22 -17.36 10.29 2.00
N ARG A 23 -16.29 10.00 1.25
CA ARG A 23 -16.40 9.58 -0.15
C ARG A 23 -17.18 8.27 -0.30
N MET A 24 -16.90 7.27 0.52
CA MET A 24 -17.58 5.98 0.48
C MET A 24 -19.09 6.20 0.58
N HIS A 25 -19.56 6.99 1.54
CA HIS A 25 -20.99 7.30 1.68
C HIS A 25 -21.55 8.10 0.49
N ALA A 26 -20.80 9.06 -0.05
CA ALA A 26 -21.24 9.85 -1.19
C ALA A 26 -21.37 9.01 -2.47
N GLU A 27 -20.42 8.13 -2.74
CA GLU A 27 -20.33 7.36 -3.98
C GLU A 27 -21.09 6.02 -3.93
N TRP A 28 -21.39 5.51 -2.72
CA TRP A 28 -22.01 4.18 -2.54
C TRP A 28 -23.34 4.01 -3.28
N PRO A 29 -24.30 4.96 -3.26
CA PRO A 29 -25.57 4.78 -3.98
C PRO A 29 -25.38 4.61 -5.48
N GLY A 30 -24.48 5.40 -6.08
CA GLY A 30 -24.14 5.32 -7.50
C GLY A 30 -23.43 4.01 -7.85
N PHE A 31 -22.47 3.61 -7.03
CA PHE A 31 -21.81 2.30 -7.14
C PHE A 31 -22.81 1.14 -7.03
N ALA A 32 -23.68 1.14 -6.02
CA ALA A 32 -24.67 0.09 -5.80
C ALA A 32 -25.70 0.01 -6.95
N GLY A 33 -26.05 1.14 -7.57
CA GLY A 33 -26.84 1.18 -8.80
C GLY A 33 -26.15 0.50 -9.98
N ARG A 34 -24.92 0.92 -10.29
CA ARG A 34 -24.12 0.33 -11.39
C ARG A 34 -23.86 -1.15 -11.17
N ARG A 35 -23.54 -1.56 -9.95
CA ARG A 35 -23.35 -2.97 -9.58
C ARG A 35 -24.59 -3.79 -9.89
N ARG A 36 -25.79 -3.36 -9.45
CA ARG A 36 -27.04 -4.05 -9.75
C ARG A 36 -27.27 -4.22 -11.26
N GLN A 37 -27.03 -3.16 -12.04
CA GLN A 37 -27.16 -3.20 -13.49
C GLN A 37 -26.19 -4.20 -14.14
N ARG A 38 -24.89 -4.15 -13.79
CA ARG A 38 -23.87 -5.08 -14.33
C ARG A 38 -24.17 -6.53 -13.97
N LEU A 39 -24.63 -6.79 -12.75
CA LEU A 39 -24.96 -8.13 -12.27
C LEU A 39 -26.24 -8.72 -12.88
N GLN A 40 -27.11 -7.90 -13.49
CA GLN A 40 -28.30 -8.34 -14.24
C GLN A 40 -27.98 -8.80 -15.67
N GLN A 41 -26.88 -8.35 -16.26
CA GLN A 41 -26.49 -8.63 -17.67
C GLN A 41 -25.83 -10.01 -17.86
N ARG A 42 -26.37 -11.09 -17.25
CA ARG A 42 -25.78 -12.44 -17.25
C ARG A 42 -26.11 -13.24 -18.51
N LEU A 43 -25.41 -12.97 -19.60
CA LEU A 43 -25.60 -13.68 -20.88
C LEU A 43 -24.81 -15.01 -20.96
N SER A 44 -23.74 -15.16 -20.17
CA SER A 44 -22.92 -16.39 -20.07
C SER A 44 -22.10 -16.40 -18.77
N GLU A 45 -21.46 -17.54 -18.43
CA GLU A 45 -20.58 -17.61 -17.25
C GLU A 45 -19.36 -16.69 -17.36
N ALA A 46 -18.70 -16.67 -18.53
CA ALA A 46 -17.57 -15.78 -18.79
C ALA A 46 -17.96 -14.29 -18.73
N ALA A 47 -19.15 -13.94 -19.25
CA ALA A 47 -19.68 -12.58 -19.14
C ALA A 47 -19.98 -12.21 -17.69
N ALA A 48 -20.44 -13.16 -16.87
CA ALA A 48 -20.73 -12.93 -15.47
C ALA A 48 -19.46 -12.65 -14.64
N GLU A 49 -18.36 -13.38 -14.90
CA GLU A 49 -17.06 -13.13 -14.27
C GLU A 49 -16.49 -11.77 -14.68
N LYS A 50 -16.57 -11.42 -15.98
CA LYS A 50 -16.14 -10.11 -16.45
C LYS A 50 -16.96 -8.97 -15.83
N SER A 51 -18.26 -9.15 -15.65
CA SER A 51 -19.10 -8.20 -14.93
C SER A 51 -18.66 -8.02 -13.47
N ALA A 52 -18.23 -9.10 -12.80
CA ALA A 52 -17.70 -9.01 -11.44
C ALA A 52 -16.39 -8.23 -11.38
N GLU A 53 -15.47 -8.45 -12.33
CA GLU A 53 -14.23 -7.65 -12.44
C GLU A 53 -14.53 -6.16 -12.60
N ASN A 54 -15.45 -5.81 -13.52
CA ASN A 54 -15.81 -4.41 -13.77
C ASN A 54 -16.47 -3.75 -12.55
N VAL A 55 -17.25 -4.51 -11.77
CA VAL A 55 -17.78 -4.01 -10.49
C VAL A 55 -16.64 -3.71 -9.52
N LEU A 56 -15.61 -4.54 -9.47
CA LEU A 56 -14.48 -4.35 -8.57
C LEU A 56 -13.58 -3.20 -9.03
N GLU A 57 -13.38 -3.01 -10.33
CA GLU A 57 -12.74 -1.82 -10.88
C GLU A 57 -13.49 -0.54 -10.47
N ASP A 58 -14.82 -0.51 -10.64
CA ASP A 58 -15.66 0.61 -10.20
C ASP A 58 -15.49 0.84 -8.68
N LEU A 59 -15.50 -0.22 -7.86
CA LEU A 59 -15.31 -0.13 -6.41
C LEU A 59 -13.96 0.53 -6.08
N PHE A 60 -12.86 0.02 -6.63
CA PHE A 60 -11.54 0.54 -6.30
C PHE A 60 -11.32 1.97 -6.78
N THR A 61 -11.81 2.29 -7.97
CA THR A 61 -11.56 3.61 -8.60
C THR A 61 -12.49 4.70 -8.08
N THR A 62 -13.79 4.43 -7.94
CA THR A 62 -14.76 5.46 -7.55
C THR A 62 -14.92 5.55 -6.03
N VAL A 63 -15.00 4.41 -5.34
CA VAL A 63 -15.31 4.37 -3.90
C VAL A 63 -14.03 4.44 -3.05
N LEU A 64 -12.97 3.72 -3.45
CA LEU A 64 -11.76 3.53 -2.63
C LEU A 64 -10.55 4.37 -3.06
N ASP A 65 -10.78 5.29 -4.00
CA ASP A 65 -9.85 6.35 -4.45
C ASP A 65 -8.52 5.83 -5.01
N TRP A 66 -8.52 4.61 -5.57
CA TRP A 66 -7.39 4.14 -6.37
C TRP A 66 -7.39 4.85 -7.73
N PRO A 67 -6.26 5.43 -8.16
CA PRO A 67 -6.13 5.89 -9.53
C PRO A 67 -6.33 4.72 -10.51
N LEU A 68 -7.00 4.95 -11.64
CA LEU A 68 -7.20 3.92 -12.65
C LEU A 68 -5.90 3.22 -13.10
N PRO A 69 -4.76 3.93 -13.32
CA PRO A 69 -3.48 3.28 -13.69
C PRO A 69 -2.87 2.38 -12.60
N ASP A 70 -3.43 2.44 -11.39
CA ASP A 70 -3.01 1.69 -10.21
C ASP A 70 -3.91 0.47 -9.95
N VAL A 71 -4.98 0.28 -10.75
CA VAL A 71 -5.83 -0.91 -10.79
C VAL A 71 -5.50 -1.71 -12.06
N LEU A 72 -4.67 -2.74 -11.94
CA LEU A 72 -4.16 -3.51 -13.07
C LEU A 72 -5.03 -4.76 -13.30
N LEU A 73 -5.80 -4.78 -14.38
CA LEU A 73 -6.60 -5.95 -14.75
C LEU A 73 -5.75 -6.99 -15.49
N GLN A 74 -6.01 -8.27 -15.23
CA GLN A 74 -5.43 -9.42 -15.94
C GLN A 74 -3.88 -9.42 -15.98
N GLN A 75 -3.27 -8.96 -14.89
CA GLN A 75 -1.81 -8.84 -14.78
C GLN A 75 -1.19 -10.16 -14.31
N GLN A 76 -0.35 -10.76 -15.14
CA GLN A 76 0.44 -11.96 -14.79
C GLN A 76 -0.44 -13.09 -14.19
N ARG A 77 -1.57 -13.39 -14.84
CA ARG A 77 -2.58 -14.40 -14.47
C ARG A 77 -3.50 -14.06 -13.29
N ALA A 78 -3.26 -12.96 -12.58
CA ALA A 78 -4.19 -12.45 -11.58
C ALA A 78 -5.28 -11.60 -12.23
N ASP A 79 -6.52 -11.73 -11.78
CA ASP A 79 -7.65 -10.98 -12.35
C ASP A 79 -7.53 -9.47 -12.09
N VAL A 80 -7.15 -9.09 -10.87
CA VAL A 80 -6.89 -7.70 -10.50
C VAL A 80 -5.67 -7.60 -9.59
N VAL A 81 -4.80 -6.61 -9.85
CA VAL A 81 -3.69 -6.26 -8.97
C VAL A 81 -3.75 -4.77 -8.65
N LEU A 82 -3.76 -4.42 -7.36
CA LEU A 82 -3.62 -3.02 -6.92
C LEU A 82 -2.15 -2.69 -6.75
N SER A 83 -1.72 -1.58 -7.33
CA SER A 83 -0.34 -1.08 -7.27
C SER A 83 -0.34 0.38 -6.85
N GLY A 84 0.54 0.77 -5.93
CA GLY A 84 0.73 2.18 -5.57
C GLY A 84 2.18 2.58 -5.77
N SER A 85 2.44 3.65 -6.52
CA SER A 85 3.81 4.11 -6.83
C SER A 85 4.69 3.04 -7.50
N GLY A 86 4.07 2.16 -8.30
CA GLY A 86 4.75 1.03 -8.94
C GLY A 86 4.95 -0.20 -8.04
N PHE A 87 4.56 -0.13 -6.76
CA PHE A 87 4.65 -1.26 -5.84
C PHE A 87 3.32 -2.00 -5.75
N LYS A 88 3.29 -3.27 -6.17
CA LYS A 88 2.10 -4.13 -6.12
C LYS A 88 1.76 -4.49 -4.67
N ARG A 89 0.52 -4.25 -4.28
CA ARG A 89 0.04 -4.32 -2.89
C ARG A 89 -0.92 -5.46 -2.62
N LEU A 90 -1.85 -5.68 -3.54
CA LEU A 90 -2.93 -6.65 -3.37
C LEU A 90 -3.13 -7.40 -4.68
N VAL A 91 -3.16 -8.73 -4.60
CA VAL A 91 -3.71 -9.58 -5.66
C VAL A 91 -5.15 -9.90 -5.32
N LEU A 92 -6.05 -9.76 -6.28
CA LEU A 92 -7.45 -10.10 -6.14
C LEU A 92 -7.85 -11.11 -7.22
N GLU A 93 -8.36 -12.24 -6.77
CA GLU A 93 -8.97 -13.25 -7.63
C GLU A 93 -10.49 -13.06 -7.64
N VAL A 94 -11.07 -13.03 -8.83
CA VAL A 94 -12.47 -12.76 -9.06
C VAL A 94 -13.18 -14.03 -9.49
N LYS A 95 -14.41 -14.18 -9.03
CA LYS A 95 -15.28 -15.28 -9.43
C LYS A 95 -16.64 -14.76 -9.88
N ARG A 96 -17.35 -15.60 -10.62
CA ARG A 96 -18.73 -15.32 -11.01
C ARG A 96 -19.62 -14.98 -9.79
N PRO A 97 -20.59 -14.05 -9.94
CA PRO A 97 -21.35 -13.56 -8.81
C PRO A 97 -22.17 -14.59 -8.04
N GLY A 98 -22.02 -14.57 -6.71
CA GLY A 98 -22.68 -15.47 -5.77
C GLY A 98 -21.97 -16.81 -5.56
N LEU A 99 -20.86 -17.09 -6.26
CA LEU A 99 -20.13 -18.35 -6.10
C LEU A 99 -19.50 -18.51 -4.71
N LEU A 100 -19.04 -17.42 -4.12
CA LEU A 100 -18.27 -17.45 -2.88
C LEU A 100 -19.16 -17.27 -1.65
N THR A 101 -20.23 -16.49 -1.81
CA THR A 101 -21.20 -16.19 -0.76
C THR A 101 -21.72 -17.48 -0.11
N ARG A 102 -21.45 -17.68 1.20
CA ARG A 102 -21.81 -18.87 2.01
C ARG A 102 -21.09 -20.19 1.63
N HIS A 103 -20.07 -20.15 0.78
CA HIS A 103 -19.33 -21.35 0.36
C HIS A 103 -17.86 -21.30 0.83
N ARG A 104 -17.60 -21.62 2.10
CA ARG A 104 -16.27 -21.58 2.72
C ARG A 104 -15.20 -22.35 1.93
N ALA A 105 -15.54 -23.51 1.39
CA ALA A 105 -14.62 -24.31 0.57
C ALA A 105 -14.30 -23.67 -0.80
N ALA A 106 -15.21 -22.85 -1.36
CA ALA A 106 -14.94 -22.09 -2.58
C ALA A 106 -14.04 -20.89 -2.28
N ILE A 107 -14.26 -20.21 -1.14
CA ILE A 107 -13.39 -19.12 -0.64
C ILE A 107 -11.96 -19.61 -0.47
N HIS A 108 -11.75 -20.73 0.25
CA HIS A 108 -10.39 -21.27 0.47
C HIS A 108 -9.68 -21.65 -0.82
N ARG A 109 -10.35 -22.34 -1.75
CA ARG A 109 -9.75 -22.69 -3.05
C ARG A 109 -9.34 -21.46 -3.87
N THR A 110 -10.19 -20.44 -3.86
CA THR A 110 -9.93 -19.18 -4.55
C THR A 110 -8.78 -18.42 -3.88
N LEU A 111 -8.70 -18.47 -2.55
CA LEU A 111 -7.58 -17.89 -1.79
C LEU A 111 -6.27 -18.60 -2.07
N ASP A 112 -6.26 -19.92 -2.16
CA ASP A 112 -5.04 -20.67 -2.51
C ASP A 112 -4.55 -20.30 -3.92
N GLN A 113 -5.45 -19.99 -4.85
CA GLN A 113 -5.07 -19.44 -6.15
C GLN A 113 -4.47 -18.04 -6.03
N ALA A 114 -5.15 -17.11 -5.33
CA ALA A 114 -4.62 -15.76 -5.12
C ALA A 114 -3.26 -15.76 -4.40
N ARG A 115 -3.04 -16.68 -3.44
CA ARG A 115 -1.75 -16.86 -2.73
C ARG A 115 -0.63 -17.30 -3.65
N ARG A 116 -0.90 -18.21 -4.59
CA ARG A 116 0.12 -18.62 -5.59
C ARG A 116 0.58 -17.43 -6.41
N TYR A 117 -0.37 -16.63 -6.93
CA TYR A 117 -0.04 -15.43 -7.69
C TYR A 117 0.67 -14.38 -6.84
N ALA A 118 0.25 -14.18 -5.59
CA ALA A 118 0.93 -13.26 -4.68
C ALA A 118 2.37 -13.70 -4.39
N ALA A 119 2.62 -15.00 -4.20
CA ALA A 119 3.97 -15.52 -4.01
C ALA A 119 4.84 -15.33 -5.26
N GLU A 120 4.34 -15.68 -6.44
CA GLU A 120 5.03 -15.49 -7.74
C GLU A 120 5.39 -14.03 -7.98
N GLN A 121 4.54 -13.10 -7.54
CA GLN A 121 4.72 -11.67 -7.73
C GLN A 121 5.30 -10.94 -6.51
N SER A 122 5.71 -11.65 -5.46
CA SER A 122 6.21 -11.08 -4.20
C SER A 122 5.27 -10.03 -3.56
N ILE A 123 3.95 -10.27 -3.61
CA ILE A 123 2.91 -9.40 -3.05
C ILE A 123 2.51 -9.89 -1.66
N GLY A 124 2.35 -8.96 -0.71
CA GLY A 124 2.12 -9.25 0.70
C GLY A 124 0.66 -9.38 1.13
N ALA A 125 -0.32 -9.19 0.23
CA ALA A 125 -1.73 -9.31 0.55
C ALA A 125 -2.52 -9.94 -0.61
N VAL A 126 -3.59 -10.64 -0.25
CA VAL A 126 -4.50 -11.32 -1.18
C VAL A 126 -5.94 -10.94 -0.88
N ALA A 127 -6.78 -11.01 -1.90
CA ALA A 127 -8.22 -10.89 -1.78
C ALA A 127 -8.94 -11.83 -2.75
N VAL A 128 -10.19 -12.14 -2.42
CA VAL A 128 -11.12 -12.86 -3.29
C VAL A 128 -12.47 -12.16 -3.28
N SER A 129 -13.14 -12.14 -4.42
CA SER A 129 -14.48 -11.56 -4.51
C SER A 129 -15.31 -12.19 -5.61
N ASP A 130 -16.62 -12.19 -5.41
CA ASP A 130 -17.63 -12.51 -6.42
C ASP A 130 -18.52 -11.28 -6.74
N ALA A 131 -18.06 -10.06 -6.46
CA ALA A 131 -18.84 -8.82 -6.57
C ALA A 131 -20.12 -8.74 -5.69
N THR A 132 -20.40 -9.76 -4.89
CA THR A 132 -21.40 -9.74 -3.81
C THR A 132 -20.72 -9.71 -2.45
N MET A 133 -19.62 -10.43 -2.30
CA MET A 133 -18.76 -10.41 -1.12
C MET A 133 -17.32 -10.08 -1.51
N LEU A 134 -16.55 -9.50 -0.59
CA LEU A 134 -15.10 -9.32 -0.73
C LEU A 134 -14.41 -9.74 0.56
N TYR A 135 -13.43 -10.63 0.46
CA TYR A 135 -12.56 -11.03 1.55
C TYR A 135 -11.11 -10.71 1.20
N ALA A 136 -10.37 -10.13 2.15
CA ALA A 136 -8.97 -9.78 2.00
C ALA A 136 -8.17 -10.17 3.25
N ALA A 137 -6.92 -10.54 3.04
CA ALA A 137 -5.98 -10.91 4.09
C ALA A 137 -4.54 -10.53 3.74
N ASP A 138 -3.77 -10.19 4.76
CA ASP A 138 -2.32 -10.06 4.64
C ASP A 138 -1.67 -11.46 4.69
N VAL A 139 -0.61 -11.65 3.91
CA VAL A 139 0.22 -12.87 3.91
C VAL A 139 1.49 -12.58 4.70
N ILE A 140 1.54 -13.06 5.94
CA ILE A 140 2.68 -12.86 6.86
C ILE A 140 3.29 -14.23 7.14
N ASP A 141 4.54 -14.43 6.69
CA ASP A 141 5.28 -15.69 6.85
C ASP A 141 4.47 -16.92 6.39
N GLY A 142 3.71 -16.75 5.30
CA GLY A 142 2.86 -17.79 4.72
C GLY A 142 1.49 -17.95 5.39
N VAL A 143 1.24 -17.31 6.53
CA VAL A 143 -0.03 -17.32 7.27
C VAL A 143 -0.92 -16.17 6.81
N LEU A 144 -2.23 -16.43 6.67
CA LEU A 144 -3.22 -15.40 6.38
C LEU A 144 -3.63 -14.68 7.67
N ARG A 145 -3.59 -13.35 7.64
CA ARG A 145 -4.17 -12.49 8.67
C ARG A 145 -5.32 -11.69 8.06
N ASP A 146 -6.51 -11.88 8.60
CA ASP A 146 -7.72 -11.22 8.10
C ASP A 146 -7.55 -9.70 8.07
N ARG A 147 -7.92 -9.10 6.93
CA ARG A 147 -7.92 -7.65 6.73
C ARG A 147 -9.34 -7.12 6.59
N ALA A 148 -10.16 -7.74 5.75
CA ALA A 148 -11.55 -7.32 5.58
C ALA A 148 -12.41 -8.50 5.12
N LEU A 149 -13.63 -8.61 5.64
CA LEU A 149 -14.68 -9.45 5.08
C LEU A 149 -15.94 -8.61 5.00
N VAL A 150 -16.40 -8.32 3.79
CA VAL A 150 -17.53 -7.41 3.58
C VAL A 150 -18.53 -7.97 2.58
N MET A 151 -19.79 -7.62 2.80
CA MET A 151 -20.86 -7.77 1.82
C MET A 151 -21.00 -6.47 1.04
N LEU A 152 -21.09 -6.55 -0.28
CA LEU A 152 -21.20 -5.41 -1.19
C LEU A 152 -22.65 -5.12 -1.58
N ASP A 153 -23.59 -5.95 -1.15
CA ASP A 153 -25.03 -5.84 -1.39
C ASP A 153 -25.79 -5.10 -0.28
N THR A 154 -25.08 -4.31 0.52
CA THR A 154 -25.62 -3.51 1.62
C THR A 154 -26.12 -2.14 1.16
N GLU A 155 -27.08 -1.58 1.91
CA GLU A 155 -27.60 -0.23 1.66
C GLU A 155 -26.56 0.86 1.96
N GLN A 156 -25.69 0.62 2.94
CA GLN A 156 -24.62 1.52 3.36
C GLN A 156 -23.25 0.89 3.08
N PRO A 157 -22.21 1.69 2.79
CA PRO A 157 -20.87 1.18 2.57
C PRO A 157 -20.32 0.55 3.86
N PRO A 158 -19.82 -0.71 3.82
CA PRO A 158 -19.14 -1.30 4.97
C PRO A 158 -17.86 -0.53 5.30
N ALA A 159 -17.67 -0.07 6.55
CA ALA A 159 -16.51 0.73 6.93
C ALA A 159 -15.17 -0.02 6.73
N ALA A 160 -15.18 -1.36 6.85
CA ALA A 160 -14.02 -2.21 6.61
C ALA A 160 -13.41 -2.10 5.20
N LEU A 161 -14.16 -1.59 4.22
CA LEU A 161 -13.61 -1.27 2.90
C LEU A 161 -12.49 -0.23 2.96
N TRP A 162 -12.45 0.63 3.99
CA TRP A 162 -11.33 1.55 4.23
C TRP A 162 -9.98 0.83 4.17
N LEU A 163 -9.86 -0.36 4.75
CA LEU A 163 -8.61 -1.13 4.85
C LEU A 163 -8.06 -1.57 3.48
N LEU A 164 -8.85 -1.41 2.42
CA LEU A 164 -8.50 -1.70 1.03
C LEU A 164 -8.40 -0.43 0.17
N SER A 165 -8.60 0.74 0.75
CA SER A 165 -8.41 2.02 0.07
C SER A 165 -6.95 2.33 -0.19
N VAL A 166 -6.72 3.33 -1.05
CA VAL A 166 -5.40 3.86 -1.41
C VAL A 166 -4.53 4.27 -0.21
N HIS A 167 -5.15 4.53 0.96
CA HIS A 167 -4.48 4.89 2.21
C HIS A 167 -4.61 3.82 3.31
N GLY A 168 -5.73 3.09 3.34
CA GLY A 168 -5.95 2.07 4.36
C GLY A 168 -5.19 0.76 4.11
N ILE A 169 -4.79 0.47 2.87
CA ILE A 169 -4.00 -0.72 2.53
C ILE A 169 -2.65 -0.80 3.25
N TYR A 170 -2.14 0.33 3.76
CA TYR A 170 -0.90 0.39 4.55
C TYR A 170 -1.12 0.23 6.05
N GLN A 171 -2.36 0.33 6.51
CA GLN A 171 -2.67 0.22 7.93
C GLN A 171 -2.70 -1.24 8.34
N VAL A 172 -2.23 -1.50 9.56
CA VAL A 172 -2.41 -2.80 10.21
C VAL A 172 -3.88 -2.88 10.64
N PRO A 173 -4.65 -3.90 10.23
CA PRO A 173 -6.00 -4.09 10.73
C PRO A 173 -5.99 -4.21 12.25
N PRO A 174 -6.94 -3.60 12.99
CA PRO A 174 -7.03 -3.79 14.43
C PRO A 174 -7.21 -5.29 14.70
N ALA A 175 -6.42 -5.85 15.62
CA ALA A 175 -6.56 -7.25 16.02
C ALA A 175 -7.95 -7.49 16.65
N PRO A 176 -8.50 -8.71 16.60
CA PRO A 176 -9.56 -9.09 17.53
C PRO A 176 -9.02 -8.89 18.95
N VAL A 177 -9.71 -8.06 19.74
CA VAL A 177 -9.21 -7.49 20.99
C VAL A 177 -8.93 -8.60 22.02
N VAL A 178 -7.65 -8.98 22.13
CA VAL A 178 -7.01 -9.34 23.40
C VAL A 178 -5.63 -8.68 23.38
N ASP A 179 -5.41 -7.85 24.40
CA ASP A 179 -4.35 -6.85 24.52
C ASP A 179 -3.07 -7.43 25.17
N LEU A 180 -1.91 -6.80 24.90
CA LEU A 180 -1.02 -6.20 25.91
C LEU A 180 0.30 -5.68 25.28
N ASP A 181 0.60 -4.43 25.64
CA ASP A 181 1.89 -3.72 25.66
C ASP A 181 2.54 -3.17 24.36
N ALA A 182 2.55 -1.83 24.25
CA ALA A 182 3.79 -1.04 24.24
C ALA A 182 3.50 0.48 24.32
N GLY A 183 4.13 1.14 25.29
CA GLY A 183 3.94 2.57 25.62
C GLY A 183 4.65 3.58 24.70
N PRO A 184 4.52 4.89 25.00
CA PRO A 184 4.98 5.98 24.14
C PRO A 184 6.46 6.34 24.39
N HIS A 185 7.17 6.72 23.32
CA HIS A 185 8.50 7.32 23.41
C HIS A 185 8.43 8.86 23.25
N PRO A 186 9.23 9.63 24.00
CA PRO A 186 9.31 11.08 23.88
C PRO A 186 10.23 11.51 22.73
N ASP A 187 9.87 12.60 22.04
CA ASP A 187 10.77 13.35 21.15
C ASP A 187 11.64 14.28 22.01
N ASP A 188 12.95 14.32 21.75
CA ASP A 188 13.88 15.29 22.34
C ASP A 188 14.72 16.02 21.26
N SER A 189 15.10 17.25 21.59
CA SER A 189 15.66 18.33 20.74
C SER A 189 17.21 18.28 20.65
N THR A 190 17.91 18.85 19.65
CA THR A 190 18.78 20.08 19.68
C THR A 190 19.76 20.10 18.45
N ILE A 191 20.08 21.19 17.69
CA ILE A 191 20.99 22.40 17.75
C ILE A 191 22.16 22.40 16.70
N ALA A 192 22.28 23.58 16.02
CA ALA A 192 23.26 24.34 15.19
C ALA A 192 24.69 23.88 14.71
N GLY A 193 25.11 24.41 13.52
CA GLY A 193 26.51 24.89 13.24
C GLY A 193 27.15 24.79 11.81
N VAL A 194 26.94 25.80 10.93
CA VAL A 194 27.80 26.48 9.88
C VAL A 194 28.72 25.71 8.85
N THR A 195 28.53 25.98 7.53
CA THR A 195 29.47 26.72 6.62
C THR A 195 28.82 27.09 5.29
N ASP A 196 29.06 28.34 4.85
CA ASP A 196 28.58 28.96 3.62
C ASP A 196 29.32 28.42 2.38
N THR A 197 28.58 27.76 1.52
CA THR A 197 28.77 27.81 0.07
C THR A 197 27.40 28.21 -0.46
N GLY A 198 27.33 29.09 -1.47
CA GLY A 198 26.10 29.69 -1.99
C GLY A 198 25.07 28.74 -2.63
N ALA A 199 24.95 27.51 -2.13
CA ALA A 199 23.97 26.52 -2.49
C ALA A 199 22.62 26.79 -1.79
N LEU A 200 21.55 26.74 -2.57
CA LEU A 200 20.18 26.81 -2.08
C LEU A 200 19.93 25.68 -1.05
N LEU A 201 19.51 26.03 0.17
CA LEU A 201 19.18 25.06 1.22
C LEU A 201 17.67 24.84 1.31
N HIS A 202 17.26 23.61 1.63
CA HIS A 202 15.86 23.29 1.84
C HIS A 202 15.31 24.04 3.08
N PRO A 203 14.19 24.80 2.99
CA PRO A 203 13.70 25.67 4.07
C PRO A 203 13.44 24.95 5.40
N LYS A 204 12.86 23.75 5.36
CA LYS A 204 12.57 22.90 6.53
C LYS A 204 13.81 22.15 7.07
N TYR A 205 14.51 21.40 6.22
CA TYR A 205 15.57 20.50 6.67
C TYR A 205 16.94 21.17 6.80
N LYS A 206 17.11 22.37 6.24
CA LYS A 206 18.38 23.11 6.17
C LYS A 206 19.52 22.28 5.56
N LEU A 207 19.18 21.41 4.61
CA LEU A 207 20.10 20.55 3.88
C LEU A 207 20.19 20.98 2.41
N ALA A 208 21.32 20.68 1.79
CA ALA A 208 21.54 20.88 0.36
C ALA A 208 20.82 19.79 -0.46
N MET A 209 20.64 20.07 -1.75
CA MET A 209 19.93 19.22 -2.70
C MET A 209 20.43 17.77 -2.77
N HIS A 210 21.75 17.57 -2.74
CA HIS A 210 22.36 16.23 -2.83
C HIS A 210 22.02 15.32 -1.64
N CYS A 211 21.52 15.88 -0.53
CA CYS A 211 21.11 15.10 0.63
C CYS A 211 19.74 14.43 0.45
N PHE A 212 19.03 14.72 -0.64
CA PHE A 212 17.68 14.23 -0.93
C PHE A 212 17.70 13.14 -2.00
N ALA A 213 16.90 12.10 -1.81
CA ALA A 213 16.86 10.99 -2.74
C ALA A 213 16.08 11.30 -4.02
N TYR A 214 15.19 12.29 -3.98
CA TYR A 214 14.49 12.79 -5.16
C TYR A 214 14.55 14.31 -5.22
N VAL A 215 14.94 14.83 -6.38
CA VAL A 215 15.01 16.25 -6.69
C VAL A 215 14.36 16.43 -8.05
N GLY A 216 13.18 17.06 -8.09
CA GLY A 216 12.53 17.41 -9.34
C GLY A 216 13.22 18.61 -10.00
N ALA A 217 12.79 19.81 -9.62
CA ALA A 217 13.39 21.04 -10.09
C ALA A 217 14.47 21.52 -9.11
N ALA A 218 15.69 21.67 -9.62
CA ALA A 218 16.87 22.09 -8.86
C ALA A 218 16.72 23.47 -8.20
N ASN A 219 15.82 24.33 -8.67
CA ASN A 219 15.53 25.65 -8.12
C ASN A 219 14.26 25.69 -7.26
N ASP A 220 13.50 24.60 -7.17
CA ASP A 220 12.29 24.53 -6.34
C ASP A 220 12.44 23.47 -5.24
N THR A 221 12.82 23.94 -4.05
CA THR A 221 13.03 23.11 -2.86
C THR A 221 11.79 22.30 -2.45
N ARG A 222 10.58 22.69 -2.88
CA ARG A 222 9.35 21.91 -2.61
C ARG A 222 9.34 20.59 -3.36
N THR A 223 10.12 20.46 -4.44
CA THR A 223 10.26 19.23 -5.22
C THR A 223 11.31 18.29 -4.65
N TRP A 224 12.13 18.75 -3.70
CA TRP A 224 13.16 17.91 -3.07
C TRP A 224 12.52 17.09 -1.96
N LYS A 225 12.62 15.77 -2.05
CA LYS A 225 11.95 14.83 -1.17
C LYS A 225 12.92 13.81 -0.61
N LEU A 226 12.58 13.29 0.57
CA LEU A 226 13.26 12.16 1.19
C LEU A 226 14.73 12.46 1.50
N PRO A 227 15.02 13.36 2.45
CA PRO A 227 16.38 13.55 2.93
C PRO A 227 16.88 12.24 3.55
N TYR A 228 18.08 11.82 3.16
CA TYR A 228 18.68 10.56 3.63
C TYR A 228 20.18 10.68 3.91
N LEU A 229 20.81 11.81 3.52
CA LEU A 229 22.16 12.16 3.97
C LEU A 229 22.11 13.30 4.99
N SER A 230 23.12 13.32 5.84
CA SER A 230 23.48 14.43 6.72
C SER A 230 24.14 15.56 5.92
N ALA A 231 24.34 16.73 6.55
CA ALA A 231 24.93 17.90 5.90
C ALA A 231 26.39 17.69 5.47
N ASP A 232 27.09 16.74 6.09
CA ASP A 232 28.45 16.30 5.78
C ASP A 232 28.49 15.24 4.66
N GLY A 233 27.32 14.84 4.12
CA GLY A 233 27.20 13.82 3.08
C GLY A 233 27.19 12.38 3.61
N ALA A 234 27.31 12.15 4.92
CA ALA A 234 27.18 10.82 5.50
C ALA A 234 25.73 10.32 5.45
N ILE A 235 25.52 9.00 5.42
CA ILE A 235 24.17 8.42 5.45
C ILE A 235 23.51 8.71 6.80
N ASP A 236 22.37 9.39 6.77
CA ASP A 236 21.55 9.66 7.94
C ASP A 236 20.71 8.41 8.27
N ALA A 237 21.24 7.57 9.15
CA ALA A 237 20.59 6.34 9.60
C ALA A 237 19.24 6.57 10.30
N GLN A 238 18.95 7.79 10.78
CA GLN A 238 17.67 8.12 11.41
C GLN A 238 16.60 8.48 10.37
N ARG A 239 16.98 9.16 9.28
CA ARG A 239 16.05 9.58 8.22
C ARG A 239 15.86 8.53 7.15
N LEU A 240 16.86 7.69 6.89
CA LEU A 240 16.82 6.68 5.84
C LEU A 240 15.60 5.73 5.92
N PRO A 241 15.22 5.14 7.07
CA PRO A 241 14.01 4.33 7.17
C PRO A 241 12.73 5.11 6.80
N LYS A 242 12.65 6.38 7.20
CA LYS A 242 11.50 7.26 6.93
C LYS A 242 11.43 7.62 5.45
N ALA A 243 12.58 7.85 4.82
CA ALA A 243 12.69 8.10 3.39
C ALA A 243 12.15 6.92 2.57
N ILE A 244 12.58 5.70 2.92
CA ILE A 244 12.09 4.46 2.31
C ILE A 244 10.58 4.31 2.52
N GLN A 245 10.12 4.44 3.76
CA GLN A 245 8.70 4.32 4.12
C GLN A 245 7.79 5.28 3.36
N CYS A 246 8.26 6.49 3.03
CA CYS A 246 7.47 7.44 2.25
C CYS A 246 7.19 6.98 0.81
N ILE A 247 7.98 6.06 0.26
CA ILE A 247 7.74 5.47 -1.07
C ILE A 247 6.82 4.25 -0.95
N VAL A 248 7.07 3.40 0.04
CA VAL A 248 6.38 2.11 0.23
C VAL A 248 5.20 2.19 1.20
N SER A 249 4.84 3.34 1.73
CA SER A 249 3.73 3.50 2.67
C SER A 249 3.24 4.95 2.69
N SER A 250 2.17 5.20 3.47
CA SER A 250 1.77 6.55 3.87
C SER A 250 2.37 6.87 5.25
N TYR A 251 3.27 7.85 5.33
CA TYR A 251 3.80 8.30 6.62
C TYR A 251 2.79 9.25 7.29
N ARG A 252 2.26 8.86 8.47
CA ARG A 252 1.24 9.62 9.22
C ARG A 252 0.02 10.01 8.36
N GLY A 253 -0.41 9.13 7.46
CA GLY A 253 -1.59 9.34 6.60
C GLY A 253 -1.36 10.27 5.40
N ALA A 254 -0.13 10.75 5.17
CA ALA A 254 0.23 11.53 3.98
C ALA A 254 1.13 10.72 3.04
N LYS A 255 0.88 10.84 1.73
CA LYS A 255 1.78 10.30 0.70
C LYS A 255 2.75 11.38 0.25
N VAL A 256 4.02 11.02 0.09
CA VAL A 256 4.98 11.88 -0.59
C VAL A 256 4.76 11.75 -2.08
N VAL A 257 4.54 12.86 -2.76
CA VAL A 257 4.32 12.88 -4.21
C VAL A 257 5.68 12.81 -4.91
N ILE A 258 5.97 11.67 -5.53
CA ILE A 258 7.10 11.41 -6.43
C ILE A 258 6.51 10.76 -7.68
N PRO A 259 6.93 11.13 -8.90
CA PRO A 259 6.48 10.48 -10.13
C PRO A 259 6.75 8.97 -10.09
N ARG A 260 5.79 8.17 -10.57
CA ARG A 260 5.82 6.70 -10.49
C ARG A 260 7.08 6.13 -11.15
N GLU A 261 7.48 6.71 -12.27
CA GLU A 261 8.66 6.37 -13.04
C GLU A 261 9.97 6.64 -12.30
N ALA A 262 9.99 7.60 -11.37
CA ALA A 262 11.17 7.93 -10.57
C ALA A 262 11.31 7.03 -9.34
N CYS A 263 10.21 6.45 -8.83
CA CYS A 263 10.22 5.66 -7.60
C CYS A 263 11.20 4.47 -7.63
N GLY A 264 11.38 3.84 -8.80
CA GLY A 264 12.35 2.74 -8.99
C GLY A 264 13.78 3.17 -8.67
N GLU A 265 14.26 4.23 -9.34
CA GLU A 265 15.61 4.77 -9.16
C GLU A 265 15.83 5.31 -7.74
N VAL A 266 14.84 6.02 -7.21
CA VAL A 266 14.91 6.54 -5.84
C VAL A 266 15.02 5.40 -4.82
N MET A 267 14.29 4.29 -5.02
CA MET A 267 14.41 3.12 -4.14
C MET A 267 15.79 2.45 -4.27
N VAL A 268 16.35 2.34 -5.47
CA VAL A 268 17.72 1.81 -5.66
C VAL A 268 18.74 2.64 -4.90
N LEU A 269 18.63 3.98 -4.96
CA LEU A 269 19.51 4.90 -4.23
C LEU A 269 19.41 4.69 -2.71
N LEU A 270 18.18 4.71 -2.17
CA LEU A 270 17.95 4.52 -0.73
C LEU A 270 18.37 3.13 -0.25
N ALA A 271 18.13 2.08 -1.04
CA ALA A 271 18.54 0.72 -0.71
C ALA A 271 20.07 0.55 -0.78
N THR A 272 20.76 1.27 -1.67
CA THR A 272 22.23 1.28 -1.72
C THR A 272 22.80 1.90 -0.43
N ALA A 273 22.23 3.01 0.03
CA ALA A 273 22.58 3.56 1.34
C ALA A 273 22.29 2.56 2.49
N ALA A 274 21.15 1.86 2.44
CA ALA A 274 20.82 0.83 3.44
C ALA A 274 21.80 -0.37 3.41
N LYS A 275 22.27 -0.76 2.21
CA LYS A 275 23.28 -1.80 2.01
C LYS A 275 24.61 -1.41 2.67
N GLU A 276 25.05 -0.18 2.48
CA GLU A 276 26.30 0.33 3.08
C GLU A 276 26.24 0.26 4.61
N LEU A 277 25.07 0.54 5.19
CA LEU A 277 24.80 0.38 6.62
C LEU A 277 24.54 -1.07 7.06
N ARG A 278 24.60 -2.05 6.15
CA ARG A 278 24.28 -3.48 6.38
C ARG A 278 22.90 -3.70 7.01
N LYS A 279 21.89 -2.95 6.54
CA LYS A 279 20.52 -2.99 7.06
C LYS A 279 19.54 -3.77 6.18
N LEU A 280 19.96 -4.32 5.04
CA LEU A 280 19.08 -5.09 4.16
C LEU A 280 18.90 -6.54 4.64
N PRO A 281 17.78 -7.21 4.29
CA PRO A 281 17.46 -8.55 4.78
C PRO A 281 18.53 -9.61 4.48
N CYS A 282 19.18 -9.53 3.31
CA CYS A 282 20.24 -10.46 2.92
C CYS A 282 21.55 -10.26 3.71
N GLN A 283 21.67 -9.19 4.50
CA GLN A 283 22.84 -8.89 5.33
C GLN A 283 22.53 -8.98 6.83
N ASN A 284 21.25 -8.91 7.23
CA ASN A 284 20.84 -8.82 8.63
C ASN A 284 19.50 -9.55 8.86
N SER A 285 19.49 -10.54 9.75
CA SER A 285 18.28 -11.30 10.09
C SER A 285 17.26 -10.48 10.89
N ALA A 286 17.71 -9.53 11.71
CA ALA A 286 16.89 -8.61 12.50
C ALA A 286 16.55 -7.32 11.73
N THR A 287 16.32 -7.43 10.42
CA THR A 287 16.04 -6.27 9.55
C THR A 287 14.69 -5.63 9.87
N ALA A 288 14.68 -4.32 10.05
CA ALA A 288 13.48 -3.51 10.27
C ALA A 288 12.54 -3.50 9.06
N THR A 289 11.24 -3.31 9.30
CA THR A 289 10.17 -3.41 8.29
C THR A 289 10.44 -2.57 7.04
N ALA A 290 10.88 -1.32 7.20
CA ALA A 290 11.16 -0.43 6.07
C ALA A 290 12.14 -1.04 5.05
N TYR A 291 13.21 -1.67 5.54
CA TYR A 291 14.22 -2.30 4.68
C TYR A 291 13.73 -3.61 4.05
N ARG A 292 12.83 -4.35 4.72
CA ARG A 292 12.15 -5.51 4.12
C ARG A 292 11.22 -5.07 2.99
N GLU A 293 10.49 -3.98 3.18
CA GLU A 293 9.62 -3.40 2.15
C GLU A 293 10.42 -2.86 0.97
N ALA A 294 11.56 -2.19 1.20
CA ALA A 294 12.48 -1.79 0.14
C ALA A 294 12.98 -2.99 -0.68
N HIS A 295 13.41 -4.05 0.00
CA HIS A 295 13.83 -5.29 -0.66
C HIS A 295 12.71 -5.88 -1.53
N ARG A 296 11.49 -5.99 -0.98
CA ARG A 296 10.33 -6.49 -1.73
C ARG A 296 9.98 -5.61 -2.92
N PHE A 297 10.02 -4.28 -2.75
CA PHE A 297 9.80 -3.32 -3.83
C PHE A 297 10.77 -3.56 -4.99
N LEU A 298 12.06 -3.67 -4.68
CA LEU A 298 13.10 -3.91 -5.67
C LEU A 298 12.96 -5.28 -6.33
N GLN A 299 12.53 -6.31 -5.57
CA GLN A 299 12.29 -7.64 -6.10
C GLN A 299 11.16 -7.64 -7.14
N GLN A 300 10.05 -6.96 -6.84
CA GLN A 300 8.90 -6.87 -7.75
C GLN A 300 9.23 -6.17 -9.07
N LEU A 301 10.19 -5.26 -9.07
CA LEU A 301 10.63 -4.51 -10.25
C LEU A 301 11.88 -5.11 -10.93
N ASP A 302 12.38 -6.24 -10.44
CA ASP A 302 13.64 -6.86 -10.89
C ASP A 302 14.86 -5.91 -10.79
N LEU A 303 14.87 -5.05 -9.76
CA LEU A 303 15.91 -4.06 -9.50
C LEU A 303 16.89 -4.48 -8.38
N LEU A 304 16.64 -5.59 -7.68
CA LEU A 304 17.58 -6.12 -6.67
C LEU A 304 19.02 -6.27 -7.17
N PRO A 305 19.28 -6.76 -8.40
CA PRO A 305 20.65 -6.89 -8.92
C PRO A 305 21.42 -5.58 -8.94
N ARG A 306 20.73 -4.43 -9.08
CA ARG A 306 21.35 -3.10 -9.12
C ARG A 306 21.87 -2.64 -7.77
N VAL A 307 21.31 -3.14 -6.68
CA VAL A 307 21.82 -2.90 -5.32
C VAL A 307 23.00 -3.82 -5.02
N GLY A 308 23.04 -5.02 -5.62
CA GLY A 308 24.19 -5.91 -5.59
C GLY A 308 24.54 -6.46 -4.19
N CYS A 309 23.53 -6.67 -3.34
CA CYS A 309 23.71 -7.22 -1.99
C CYS A 309 23.02 -8.57 -1.78
N CYS A 310 22.00 -8.90 -2.56
CA CYS A 310 21.23 -10.12 -2.42
C CYS A 310 21.45 -10.98 -3.66
N ALA A 311 21.85 -12.24 -3.46
CA ALA A 311 21.98 -13.21 -4.55
C ALA A 311 20.59 -13.50 -5.16
N ARG A 312 20.57 -13.87 -6.44
CA ARG A 312 19.35 -14.34 -7.13
C ARG A 312 18.82 -15.62 -6.48
#